data_AF-A0AA41VS54-F1
#
_entry.id   AF-A0AA41VS54-F1
#
_cell.length_a   1.000
_cell.length_b   1.000
_cell.length_c   1.000
_cell.angle_alpha   90.00
_cell.angle_beta   90.00
_cell.angle_gamma   90.00
#
_symmetry.space_group_name_H-M   'P 1'
#
loop_
_entity.id
_entity.type
_entity.pdbx_description
1 polymer ?
#
loop_
_entity_poly.entity_id
_entity_poly.type
_entity_poly.pdbx_seq_one_letter_code
_entity_poly.pdbx_strand_id
1 'polypeptide(L)'
;MNQKYSTVPYNDQKAVYETPTPTKMIVPFPNSLSDSRRPRRTVEKQQENHEFLTRCIKEDLGFHDSKPLAACIIYKSLLNWRAFESERTAIFDHIIDGINTAVRVGDEKNSILPYWLSNASTLLCLLQRNLRTGSFLSTPSQRGLTGRIAQSLKSPFRYAGLDENTSIEARYPAVLFKQQLAACVEKIFGMIRDLSKKEIGPLLAHCIQ
;
A
#
# COMPACT_ATOMS: atom_id res chain seq x y z
N MET A 1 21.23 63.70 51.73
CA MET A 1 22.49 63.17 51.18
C MET A 1 23.01 62.13 52.17
N ASN A 2 23.28 60.92 51.67
CA ASN A 2 23.92 59.76 52.30
C ASN A 2 23.06 58.93 53.28
N GLN A 3 22.54 57.77 52.83
CA GLN A 3 23.21 56.44 52.71
C GLN A 3 23.14 55.69 54.05
N LYS A 4 22.92 54.38 54.19
CA LYS A 4 22.68 53.23 53.31
C LYS A 4 22.64 52.00 54.24
N TYR A 5 21.84 50.99 53.88
CA TYR A 5 22.08 49.54 54.11
C TYR A 5 22.21 49.03 55.57
N SER A 6 21.99 47.77 55.95
CA SER A 6 21.34 46.56 55.42
C SER A 6 21.80 45.44 56.40
N THR A 7 20.87 44.63 56.93
CA THR A 7 21.04 43.22 57.40
C THR A 7 21.99 43.02 58.62
N VAL A 8 21.76 42.17 59.64
CA VAL A 8 21.67 40.68 59.75
C VAL A 8 21.36 40.32 61.26
N PRO A 9 21.34 39.05 61.75
CA PRO A 9 20.33 37.95 61.69
C PRO A 9 19.78 37.46 63.07
N TYR A 10 18.92 36.42 63.00
CA TYR A 10 19.00 35.13 63.74
C TYR A 10 17.92 34.78 64.81
N ASN A 11 17.29 33.63 64.53
CA ASN A 11 16.67 32.58 65.34
C ASN A 11 15.35 32.75 66.14
N ASP A 12 14.40 31.90 65.69
CA ASP A 12 13.80 30.77 66.43
C ASP A 12 12.70 31.09 67.46
N GLN A 13 11.44 30.83 67.10
CA GLN A 13 10.64 29.77 67.74
C GLN A 13 9.21 29.67 67.19
N LYS A 14 8.79 28.42 67.06
CA LYS A 14 7.47 27.95 66.63
C LYS A 14 6.34 28.47 67.52
N ALA A 15 5.21 28.82 66.91
CA ALA A 15 3.90 28.63 67.53
C ALA A 15 2.84 28.33 66.47
N VAL A 16 2.26 27.15 66.62
CA VAL A 16 1.19 26.55 65.83
C VAL A 16 -0.14 27.08 66.33
N TYR A 17 -0.95 27.69 65.48
CA TYR A 17 -2.40 27.73 65.65
C TYR A 17 -3.07 27.76 64.27
N GLU A 18 -3.84 26.71 63.99
CA GLU A 18 -4.69 26.57 62.81
C GLU A 18 -5.86 27.56 62.83
N THR A 19 -6.27 28.03 61.65
CA THR A 19 -7.55 28.70 61.44
C THR A 19 -8.10 28.24 60.09
N PRO A 20 -9.33 27.71 59.98
CA PRO A 20 -9.85 27.20 58.72
C PRO A 20 -10.46 28.34 57.89
N THR A 21 -10.18 28.39 56.59
CA THR A 21 -10.88 29.24 55.61
C THR A 21 -11.02 28.48 54.27
N PRO A 22 -12.00 28.82 53.41
CA PRO A 22 -12.90 27.86 52.80
C PRO A 22 -12.45 27.50 51.39
N THR A 23 -12.23 26.21 51.12
CA THR A 23 -11.81 25.74 49.79
C THR A 23 -13.01 25.71 48.83
N LYS A 24 -12.92 26.55 47.80
CA LYS A 24 -13.74 26.50 46.58
C LYS A 24 -13.73 25.08 46.02
N MET A 25 -14.86 24.38 46.06
CA MET A 25 -15.02 23.12 45.34
C MET A 25 -15.12 23.41 43.84
N ILE A 26 -14.00 23.18 43.16
CA ILE A 26 -13.93 23.06 41.71
C ILE A 26 -14.61 21.74 41.34
N VAL A 27 -15.68 21.84 40.56
CA VAL A 27 -16.38 20.70 39.97
C VAL A 27 -15.45 20.03 38.95
N PRO A 28 -15.13 18.74 39.03
CA PRO A 28 -14.38 18.06 37.99
C PRO A 28 -15.31 17.80 36.79
N PHE A 29 -14.91 18.29 35.62
CA PHE A 29 -15.45 17.90 34.32
C PHE A 29 -15.46 16.36 34.16
N PRO A 30 -16.52 15.75 33.59
CA PRO A 30 -16.47 14.34 33.25
C PRO A 30 -15.79 14.14 31.87
N ASN A 31 -14.76 13.28 31.89
CA ASN A 31 -14.39 12.34 30.83
C ASN A 31 -14.10 12.88 29.42
N SER A 32 -12.87 13.34 29.21
CA SER A 32 -12.14 13.14 27.94
C SER A 32 -11.25 11.89 28.05
N LEU A 33 -11.86 10.71 27.93
CA LEU A 33 -11.14 9.45 27.73
C LEU A 33 -11.62 8.84 26.40
N SER A 34 -11.32 9.50 25.28
CA SER A 34 -11.68 8.97 23.96
C SER A 34 -10.65 9.24 22.86
N ASP A 35 -9.41 9.61 23.20
CA ASP A 35 -8.36 9.83 22.19
C ASP A 35 -7.26 8.76 22.14
N SER A 36 -7.10 7.92 23.18
CA SER A 36 -6.05 6.89 23.20
C SER A 36 -6.42 5.60 22.44
N ARG A 37 -7.72 5.30 22.26
CA ARG A 37 -8.18 4.07 21.59
C ARG A 37 -8.09 4.13 20.06
N ARG A 38 -8.01 5.33 19.46
CA ARG A 38 -7.96 5.54 18.01
C ARG A 38 -6.60 5.19 17.37
N PRO A 39 -5.44 5.60 17.92
CA PRO A 39 -4.15 5.26 17.31
C PRO A 39 -3.84 3.76 17.44
N ARG A 40 -4.16 3.13 18.57
CA ARG A 40 -3.89 1.69 18.79
C ARG A 40 -4.67 0.79 17.84
N ARG A 41 -5.97 1.03 17.67
CA ARG A 41 -6.82 0.28 16.72
C ARG A 41 -6.40 0.46 15.26
N THR A 42 -5.85 1.63 14.91
CA THR A 42 -5.38 1.89 13.54
C THR A 42 -4.09 1.12 13.26
N VAL A 43 -3.17 1.06 14.23
CA VAL A 43 -1.93 0.28 14.11
C VAL A 43 -2.21 -1.22 14.06
N GLU A 44 -3.11 -1.72 14.92
CA GLU A 44 -3.56 -3.14 14.90
C GLU A 44 -4.17 -3.50 13.54
N LYS A 45 -5.02 -2.65 12.98
CA LYS A 45 -5.62 -2.86 11.66
C LYS A 45 -4.59 -2.85 10.52
N GLN A 46 -3.57 -1.98 10.59
CA GLN A 46 -2.48 -1.99 9.60
C GLN A 46 -1.71 -3.31 9.67
N GLN A 47 -1.38 -3.77 10.88
CA GLN A 47 -0.69 -5.05 11.09
C GLN A 47 -1.47 -6.24 10.50
N GLU A 48 -2.79 -6.31 10.73
CA GLU A 48 -3.65 -7.34 10.13
C GLU A 48 -3.63 -7.31 8.60
N ASN A 49 -3.65 -6.12 8.00
CA ASN A 49 -3.57 -5.96 6.54
C ASN A 49 -2.21 -6.47 6.01
N HIS A 50 -1.11 -6.18 6.71
CA HIS A 50 0.22 -6.65 6.35
C HIS A 50 0.31 -8.18 6.40
N GLU A 51 -0.20 -8.80 7.46
CA GLU A 51 -0.21 -10.26 7.62
C GLU A 51 -1.07 -10.94 6.55
N PHE A 52 -2.24 -10.36 6.24
CA PHE A 52 -3.10 -10.84 5.18
C PHE A 52 -2.39 -10.85 3.82
N LEU A 53 -1.69 -9.77 3.48
CA LEU A 53 -0.94 -9.67 2.23
C LEU A 53 0.24 -10.63 2.19
N THR A 54 0.97 -10.78 3.30
CA THR A 54 2.05 -11.76 3.42
C THR A 54 1.52 -13.16 3.15
N ARG A 55 0.33 -13.50 3.66
CA ARG A 55 -0.31 -14.78 3.39
C ARG A 55 -0.64 -14.95 1.91
N CYS A 56 -1.29 -13.96 1.30
CA CYS A 56 -1.65 -13.99 -0.13
C CYS A 56 -0.45 -14.13 -1.07
N ILE A 57 0.71 -13.63 -0.65
CA ILE A 57 1.95 -13.69 -1.45
C ILE A 57 2.71 -15.00 -1.20
N LYS A 58 2.71 -15.53 0.02
CA LYS A 58 3.46 -16.76 0.36
C LYS A 58 2.71 -18.03 -0.03
N GLU A 59 1.40 -18.06 0.19
CA GLU A 59 0.56 -19.19 -0.16
C GLU A 59 0.29 -19.10 -1.67
N ASP A 60 0.81 -20.05 -2.45
CA ASP A 60 0.52 -20.12 -3.89
C ASP A 60 -0.98 -20.33 -4.11
N LEU A 61 -1.71 -19.23 -4.31
CA LEU A 61 -3.17 -19.24 -4.43
C LEU A 61 -3.63 -19.77 -5.79
N GLY A 62 -2.73 -19.97 -6.75
CA GLY A 62 -3.05 -20.53 -8.05
C GLY A 62 -4.01 -19.68 -8.90
N PHE A 63 -4.81 -20.37 -9.72
CA PHE A 63 -5.70 -19.78 -10.72
C PHE A 63 -7.12 -20.30 -10.57
N HIS A 64 -8.10 -19.42 -10.82
CA HIS A 64 -9.51 -19.78 -10.93
C HIS A 64 -10.06 -19.24 -12.26
N ASP A 65 -10.65 -20.08 -13.09
CA ASP A 65 -11.11 -19.72 -14.46
C ASP A 65 -10.04 -18.97 -15.27
N SER A 66 -8.79 -19.45 -15.22
CA SER A 66 -7.63 -18.81 -15.86
C SER A 66 -7.25 -17.43 -15.31
N LYS A 67 -7.84 -17.01 -14.18
CA LYS A 67 -7.53 -15.74 -13.51
C LYS A 67 -6.61 -15.97 -12.32
N PRO A 68 -5.52 -15.20 -12.18
CA PRO A 68 -4.57 -15.37 -11.08
C PRO A 68 -5.19 -14.86 -9.77
N LEU A 69 -5.44 -15.76 -8.81
CA LEU A 69 -6.25 -15.48 -7.61
C LEU A 69 -5.59 -14.44 -6.69
N ALA A 70 -4.28 -14.51 -6.49
CA ALA A 70 -3.54 -13.56 -5.64
C ALA A 70 -3.74 -12.11 -6.12
N ALA A 71 -3.61 -11.84 -7.42
CA ALA A 71 -3.87 -10.52 -7.98
C ALA A 71 -5.28 -10.00 -7.67
N CYS A 72 -6.28 -10.87 -7.81
CA CYS A 72 -7.68 -10.52 -7.56
C CYS A 72 -7.93 -10.15 -6.11
N ILE A 73 -7.41 -10.97 -5.20
CA ILE A 73 -7.61 -10.83 -3.75
C ILE A 73 -6.88 -9.58 -3.26
N ILE A 74 -5.62 -9.38 -3.68
CA ILE A 74 -4.85 -8.18 -3.36
C ILE A 74 -5.60 -6.93 -3.84
N TYR A 75 -6.04 -6.90 -5.10
CA TYR A 75 -6.76 -5.75 -5.64
C TYR A 75 -8.05 -5.44 -4.87
N LYS A 76 -8.89 -6.44 -4.61
CA LYS A 76 -10.13 -6.27 -3.82
C LYS A 76 -9.85 -5.77 -2.40
N SER A 77 -8.77 -6.25 -1.79
CA SER A 77 -8.37 -5.82 -0.44
C SER A 77 -7.95 -4.35 -0.42
N LEU A 78 -7.16 -3.92 -1.41
CA LEU A 78 -6.76 -2.52 -1.57
C LEU A 78 -7.97 -1.58 -1.77
N LEU A 79 -9.01 -2.03 -2.49
CA LEU A 79 -10.27 -1.30 -2.62
C LEU A 79 -11.00 -1.19 -1.27
N ASN A 80 -11.17 -2.31 -0.58
CA ASN A 80 -11.86 -2.35 0.70
C ASN A 80 -11.18 -1.46 1.77
N TRP A 81 -9.86 -1.36 1.71
CA TRP A 81 -9.07 -0.50 2.61
C TRP A 81 -8.94 0.95 2.13
N ARG A 82 -9.49 1.29 0.96
CA ARG A 82 -9.30 2.59 0.27
C ARG A 82 -7.83 2.99 0.15
N ALA A 83 -6.94 2.03 -0.07
CA ALA A 83 -5.50 2.27 -0.11
C ALA A 83 -5.11 3.23 -1.24
N PHE A 84 -5.86 3.23 -2.35
CA PHE A 84 -5.61 4.11 -3.51
C PHE A 84 -5.89 5.59 -3.26
N GLU A 85 -6.79 5.89 -2.31
CA GLU A 85 -7.18 7.25 -1.94
C GLU A 85 -6.33 7.80 -0.79
N SER A 86 -5.43 6.98 -0.21
CA SER A 86 -4.60 7.36 0.93
C SER A 86 -3.39 8.19 0.52
N GLU A 87 -3.14 9.29 1.23
CA GLU A 87 -1.95 10.12 1.05
C GLU A 87 -0.68 9.47 1.64
N ARG A 88 -0.86 8.56 2.61
CA ARG A 88 0.24 7.85 3.28
C ARG A 88 -0.14 6.39 3.47
N THR A 89 0.67 5.48 2.92
CA THR A 89 0.48 4.03 3.09
C THR A 89 1.77 3.31 2.75
N ALA A 90 2.13 2.29 3.54
CA ALA A 90 3.25 1.38 3.26
C ALA A 90 2.79 0.06 2.63
N ILE A 91 1.48 -0.11 2.42
CA ILE A 91 0.89 -1.35 1.90
C ILE A 91 1.41 -1.65 0.50
N PHE A 92 1.64 -0.63 -0.33
CA PHE A 92 2.15 -0.80 -1.69
C PHE A 92 3.59 -1.31 -1.69
N ASP A 93 4.46 -0.74 -0.85
CA ASP A 93 5.84 -1.19 -0.72
C ASP A 93 5.90 -2.65 -0.24
N HIS A 94 5.04 -3.03 0.70
CA HIS A 94 4.92 -4.42 1.19
C HIS A 94 4.55 -5.41 0.08
N ILE A 95 3.64 -5.02 -0.81
CA ILE A 95 3.27 -5.86 -1.96
C ILE A 95 4.46 -6.01 -2.92
N ILE A 96 5.12 -4.90 -3.27
CA ILE A 96 6.26 -4.93 -4.20
C ILE A 96 7.42 -5.75 -3.64
N ASP A 97 7.77 -5.57 -2.36
CA ASP A 97 8.82 -6.34 -1.74
C ASP A 97 8.44 -7.82 -1.62
N GLY A 98 7.20 -8.12 -1.24
CA GLY A 98 6.69 -9.48 -1.18
C GLY A 98 6.80 -10.22 -2.52
N ILE A 99 6.36 -9.58 -3.62
CA ILE A 99 6.49 -10.15 -4.98
C ILE A 99 7.97 -10.37 -5.32
N ASN A 100 8.81 -9.37 -5.10
CA ASN A 100 10.24 -9.47 -5.41
C ASN A 100 10.92 -10.58 -4.60
N THR A 101 10.53 -10.76 -3.34
CA THR A 101 11.05 -11.83 -2.48
C THR A 101 10.58 -13.19 -2.97
N ALA A 102 9.30 -13.34 -3.31
CA ALA A 102 8.78 -14.60 -3.84
C ALA A 102 9.45 -14.99 -5.18
N VAL A 103 9.73 -14.01 -6.04
CA VAL A 103 10.47 -14.19 -7.30
C VAL A 103 11.94 -14.55 -7.08
N ARG A 104 12.60 -13.97 -6.07
CA ARG A 104 14.01 -14.29 -5.74
C ARG A 104 14.19 -15.66 -5.10
N VAL A 105 13.29 -16.05 -4.20
CA VAL A 105 13.35 -17.34 -3.50
C VAL A 105 12.99 -18.50 -4.43
N GLY A 106 12.26 -18.22 -5.51
CA GLY A 106 11.76 -19.22 -6.44
C GLY A 106 12.73 -19.73 -7.51
N ASP A 107 14.04 -19.46 -7.40
CA ASP A 107 15.04 -19.73 -8.43
C ASP A 107 15.18 -21.22 -8.83
N GLU A 108 14.59 -22.14 -8.05
CA GLU A 108 14.64 -23.58 -8.29
C GLU A 108 13.36 -24.19 -8.90
N LYS A 109 12.26 -23.42 -9.00
CA LYS A 109 10.99 -23.91 -9.57
C LYS A 109 10.59 -23.05 -10.77
N ASN A 110 10.72 -23.62 -11.97
CA ASN A 110 10.33 -23.00 -13.24
C ASN A 110 8.88 -22.47 -13.30
N SER A 111 8.00 -22.86 -12.38
CA SER A 111 6.61 -22.40 -12.30
C SER A 111 6.40 -21.06 -11.55
N ILE A 112 7.37 -20.59 -10.75
CA ILE A 112 7.18 -19.41 -9.90
C ILE A 112 7.22 -18.12 -10.72
N LEU A 113 8.16 -18.00 -11.65
CA LEU A 113 8.28 -16.79 -12.48
C LEU A 113 7.03 -16.58 -13.37
N PRO A 114 6.53 -17.58 -14.11
CA PRO A 114 5.30 -17.40 -14.91
C PRO A 114 4.07 -17.11 -14.05
N TYR A 115 3.95 -17.75 -12.87
CA TYR A 115 2.87 -17.46 -11.92
C TYR A 115 2.89 -15.99 -11.46
N TRP A 116 4.05 -15.48 -11.02
CA TRP A 116 4.18 -14.10 -10.58
C TRP A 116 4.06 -13.09 -11.71
N LEU A 117 4.53 -13.44 -12.91
CA LEU A 117 4.29 -12.62 -14.10
C LEU A 117 2.78 -12.45 -14.32
N SER A 118 2.02 -13.54 -14.32
CA SER A 118 0.57 -13.50 -14.53
C SER A 118 -0.14 -12.67 -13.45
N ASN A 119 0.20 -12.88 -12.18
CA ASN A 119 -0.36 -12.11 -11.06
C ASN A 119 -0.02 -10.62 -11.16
N ALA A 120 1.25 -10.27 -11.34
CA ALA A 120 1.71 -8.88 -11.40
C ALA A 120 1.11 -8.14 -12.60
N SER A 121 1.08 -8.76 -13.78
CA SER A 121 0.47 -8.18 -14.98
C SER A 121 -1.04 -7.98 -14.82
N THR A 122 -1.74 -8.94 -14.21
CA THR A 122 -3.19 -8.81 -13.97
C THR A 122 -3.49 -7.70 -12.97
N LEU A 123 -2.72 -7.62 -11.89
CA LEU A 123 -2.84 -6.53 -10.92
C LEU A 123 -2.57 -5.18 -11.59
N LEU A 124 -1.53 -5.07 -12.42
CA LEU A 124 -1.22 -3.85 -13.17
C LEU A 124 -2.36 -3.45 -14.11
N CYS A 125 -2.95 -4.41 -14.83
CA CYS A 125 -4.10 -4.17 -15.71
C CYS A 125 -5.31 -3.64 -14.93
N LEU A 126 -5.60 -4.21 -13.76
CA LEU A 126 -6.65 -3.74 -12.87
C LEU A 126 -6.41 -2.30 -12.40
N LEU A 127 -5.16 -1.94 -12.08
CA LEU A 127 -4.81 -0.57 -11.70
C LEU A 127 -4.96 0.39 -12.89
N GLN A 128 -4.46 0.03 -14.07
CA GLN A 128 -4.53 0.86 -15.28
C GLN A 128 -5.98 1.13 -15.72
N ARG A 129 -6.88 0.14 -15.58
CA ARG A 129 -8.28 0.28 -15.99
C ARG A 129 -9.11 1.12 -15.02
N ASN A 130 -8.80 1.09 -13.73
CA ASN A 130 -9.67 1.67 -12.70
C ASN A 130 -9.13 2.94 -12.01
N LEU A 131 -7.80 3.16 -12.00
CA LEU A 131 -7.22 4.34 -11.38
C LEU A 131 -7.15 5.52 -12.36
N ARG A 132 -7.85 6.61 -12.05
CA ARG A 132 -7.62 7.91 -12.67
C ARG A 132 -6.36 8.49 -12.07
N THR A 133 -5.32 8.59 -12.89
CA THR A 133 -4.15 9.42 -12.56
C THR A 133 -4.57 10.85 -12.86
N GLY A 134 -4.57 11.74 -11.85
CA GLY A 134 -4.94 13.14 -12.02
C GLY A 134 -4.31 13.69 -13.30
N SER A 135 -5.17 14.07 -14.25
CA SER A 135 -4.77 14.53 -15.56
C SER A 135 -4.07 15.88 -15.42
N PHE A 136 -2.75 15.87 -15.18
CA PHE A 136 -1.91 17.04 -15.48
C PHE A 136 -1.31 16.97 -16.90
N LEU A 137 -1.50 15.83 -17.60
CA LEU A 137 -0.99 15.61 -18.97
C LEU A 137 -2.02 15.02 -19.92
N SER A 138 -3.32 15.28 -19.73
CA SER A 138 -4.23 15.17 -20.88
C SER A 138 -3.99 16.39 -21.75
N THR A 139 -3.18 16.21 -22.79
CA THR A 139 -3.33 17.00 -24.00
C THR A 139 -4.81 16.94 -24.40
N PRO A 140 -5.42 18.05 -24.84
CA PRO A 140 -6.80 17.99 -25.32
C PRO A 140 -6.81 17.03 -26.50
N SER A 141 -7.50 15.90 -26.31
CA SER A 141 -7.82 14.96 -27.36
C SER A 141 -8.44 15.75 -28.51
N GLN A 142 -7.64 16.01 -29.54
CA GLN A 142 -8.12 16.46 -30.84
C GLN A 142 -9.20 15.48 -31.25
N ARG A 143 -10.43 15.99 -31.41
CA ARG A 143 -11.55 15.25 -31.99
C ARG A 143 -11.22 15.05 -33.48
N GLY A 144 -10.41 14.04 -33.77
CA GLY A 144 -10.21 13.52 -35.12
C GLY A 144 -11.43 12.69 -35.51
N LEU A 145 -12.23 13.22 -36.42
CA LEU A 145 -13.33 12.54 -37.10
C LEU A 145 -12.80 11.45 -38.03
N THR A 146 -12.40 10.30 -37.49
CA THR A 146 -12.15 9.10 -38.33
C THR A 146 -12.36 7.81 -37.53
N GLY A 147 -13.31 6.98 -37.99
CA GLY A 147 -13.31 5.54 -37.71
C GLY A 147 -13.98 5.09 -36.42
N ARG A 148 -15.31 5.20 -36.37
CA ARG A 148 -16.16 4.56 -35.36
C ARG A 148 -16.24 3.04 -35.61
N ILE A 149 -15.16 2.31 -35.32
CA ILE A 149 -15.18 0.85 -35.10
C ILE A 149 -14.23 0.53 -33.95
N ALA A 150 -14.52 1.05 -32.75
CA ALA A 150 -14.10 0.38 -31.54
C ALA A 150 -15.10 -0.77 -31.31
N GLN A 151 -14.96 -1.83 -32.12
CA GLN A 151 -15.53 -3.11 -31.74
C GLN A 151 -15.03 -3.41 -30.33
N SER A 152 -15.98 -3.59 -29.43
CA SER A 152 -15.81 -4.13 -28.10
C SER A 152 -14.92 -5.37 -28.18
N LEU A 153 -13.60 -5.18 -28.02
CA LEU A 153 -12.72 -6.23 -27.59
C LEU A 153 -13.17 -6.54 -26.17
N LYS A 154 -14.03 -7.56 -26.04
CA LYS A 154 -14.38 -8.16 -24.77
C LYS A 154 -13.07 -8.64 -24.15
N SER A 155 -12.45 -7.78 -23.34
CA SER A 155 -11.23 -8.10 -22.63
C SER A 155 -11.48 -9.40 -21.86
N PRO A 156 -10.60 -10.42 -21.97
CA PRO A 156 -10.75 -11.66 -21.23
C PRO A 156 -10.76 -11.45 -19.70
N PHE A 157 -10.38 -10.25 -19.24
CA PHE A 157 -10.37 -9.83 -17.84
C PHE A 157 -11.66 -9.14 -17.39
N ARG A 158 -12.83 -9.57 -17.88
CA ARG A 158 -14.11 -9.22 -17.25
C ARG A 158 -14.17 -9.93 -15.90
N TYR A 159 -13.72 -9.25 -14.86
CA TYR A 159 -14.07 -9.60 -13.48
C TYR A 159 -15.57 -9.34 -13.35
N ALA A 160 -16.35 -10.41 -13.34
CA ALA A 160 -17.78 -10.36 -13.08
C ALA A 160 -18.00 -9.63 -11.75
N GLY A 161 -18.56 -8.42 -11.81
CA GLY A 161 -18.93 -7.63 -10.63
C GLY A 161 -18.03 -6.44 -10.27
N LEU A 162 -17.00 -6.10 -11.05
CA LEU A 162 -16.32 -4.80 -10.88
C LEU A 162 -16.97 -3.79 -11.83
N ASP A 163 -17.94 -3.02 -11.30
CA ASP A 163 -18.63 -1.97 -12.04
C ASP A 163 -17.63 -1.06 -12.75
N GLU A 164 -17.77 -1.02 -14.07
CA GLU A 164 -16.87 -0.36 -15.03
C GLU A 164 -16.90 1.18 -14.93
N ASN A 165 -17.65 1.73 -13.97
CA ASN A 165 -18.11 3.11 -14.00
C ASN A 165 -17.58 4.00 -12.86
N THR A 166 -16.96 3.43 -11.82
CA THR A 166 -16.38 4.21 -10.71
C THR A 166 -14.87 4.22 -10.82
N SER A 167 -14.34 5.13 -11.61
CA SER A 167 -12.90 5.37 -11.63
C SER A 167 -12.47 6.09 -10.35
N ILE A 168 -11.41 5.57 -9.72
CA ILE A 168 -10.92 6.02 -8.42
C ILE A 168 -9.88 7.11 -8.62
N GLU A 169 -10.00 8.22 -7.90
CA GLU A 169 -8.99 9.27 -7.86
C GLU A 169 -7.78 8.79 -7.04
N ALA A 170 -6.72 8.42 -7.75
CA ALA A 170 -5.52 7.85 -7.14
C ALA A 170 -4.63 8.94 -6.55
N ARG A 171 -4.20 8.76 -5.29
CA ARG A 171 -3.15 9.59 -4.67
C ARG A 171 -1.76 9.17 -5.15
N TYR A 172 -0.78 10.01 -4.86
CA TYR A 172 0.62 9.82 -5.27
C TYR A 172 1.19 8.42 -4.95
N PRO A 173 0.98 7.82 -3.76
CA PRO A 173 1.48 6.47 -3.47
C PRO A 173 0.95 5.41 -4.44
N ALA A 174 -0.31 5.51 -4.87
CA ALA A 174 -0.90 4.57 -5.83
C ALA A 174 -0.33 4.74 -7.24
N VAL A 175 0.05 5.97 -7.62
CA VAL A 175 0.71 6.23 -8.91
C VAL A 175 2.10 5.62 -8.93
N LEU A 176 2.88 5.79 -7.86
CA LEU A 176 4.19 5.14 -7.71
C LEU A 176 4.08 3.62 -7.70
N PHE A 177 3.12 3.08 -6.96
CA PHE A 177 2.87 1.64 -6.92
C PHE A 177 2.65 1.06 -8.32
N LYS A 178 1.85 1.73 -9.16
CA LYS A 178 1.62 1.32 -10.55
C LYS A 178 2.93 1.30 -11.36
N GLN A 179 3.81 2.29 -11.19
CA GLN A 179 5.10 2.35 -11.87
C GLN A 179 6.05 1.24 -11.38
N GLN A 180 6.15 1.04 -10.07
CA GLN A 180 6.97 -0.02 -9.47
C GLN A 180 6.48 -1.41 -9.92
N LEU A 181 5.17 -1.61 -10.00
CA LEU A 181 4.59 -2.87 -10.47
C LEU A 181 4.89 -3.12 -11.94
N ALA A 182 4.88 -2.08 -12.79
CA ALA A 182 5.31 -2.21 -14.19
C ALA A 182 6.78 -2.62 -14.31
N ALA A 183 7.68 -1.98 -13.56
CA ALA A 183 9.09 -2.36 -13.50
C ALA A 183 9.28 -3.80 -12.97
N CYS A 184 8.46 -4.22 -12.01
CA CYS A 184 8.46 -5.58 -11.50
C CYS A 184 8.07 -6.61 -12.58
N VAL A 185 7.04 -6.32 -13.39
CA VAL A 185 6.65 -7.16 -14.54
C VAL A 185 7.78 -7.28 -15.54
N GLU A 186 8.41 -6.17 -15.92
CA GLU A 186 9.55 -6.17 -16.86
C GLU A 186 10.73 -7.00 -16.33
N LYS A 187 11.03 -6.87 -15.03
CA LYS A 187 12.07 -7.66 -14.36
C LYS A 187 11.78 -9.15 -14.43
N ILE A 188 10.56 -9.58 -14.07
CA ILE A 188 10.18 -11.00 -14.11
C ILE A 188 10.25 -11.53 -15.55
N PHE A 189 9.77 -10.75 -16.53
CA PHE A 189 9.86 -11.11 -17.93
C PHE A 189 11.32 -11.28 -18.40
N GLY A 190 12.22 -10.38 -17.98
CA GLY A 190 13.65 -10.50 -18.22
C GLY A 190 14.23 -11.81 -17.67
N MET A 191 13.89 -12.16 -16.42
CA MET A 191 14.33 -13.40 -15.79
C MET A 191 13.83 -14.64 -16.57
N ILE A 192 12.56 -14.68 -16.97
CA ILE A 192 12.00 -15.79 -17.76
C ILE A 192 12.73 -15.92 -19.12
N ARG A 193 12.99 -14.80 -19.79
CA ARG A 193 13.71 -14.79 -21.06
C ARG A 193 15.12 -15.35 -20.90
N ASP A 194 15.82 -14.95 -19.85
CA ASP A 194 17.19 -15.38 -19.62
C ASP A 194 17.25 -16.86 -19.19
N LEU A 195 16.28 -17.33 -18.41
CA LEU A 195 16.07 -18.76 -18.11
C LEU A 195 15.83 -19.56 -19.39
N SER A 196 14.91 -19.11 -20.25
CA SER A 196 14.58 -19.78 -21.51
C SER A 196 15.80 -19.88 -22.43
N LYS A 197 16.61 -18.82 -22.52
CA LYS A 197 17.88 -18.84 -23.28
C LYS A 197 18.86 -19.87 -22.74
N LYS A 198 18.99 -19.96 -21.41
CA LYS A 198 19.89 -20.91 -20.74
C LYS A 198 19.45 -22.37 -20.95
N GLU A 199 18.15 -22.64 -20.93
CA GLU A 199 17.61 -24.00 -21.14
C GLU A 199 17.65 -24.42 -22.63
N ILE A 200 17.26 -23.53 -23.54
CA ILE A 200 17.11 -23.86 -24.96
C ILE A 200 18.46 -23.78 -25.71
N GLY A 201 19.35 -22.86 -25.33
CA GLY A 201 20.61 -22.62 -26.03
C GLY A 201 21.48 -23.88 -26.24
N PRO A 202 21.75 -24.68 -25.19
CA PRO A 202 22.51 -25.92 -25.32
C PRO A 202 21.83 -26.95 -26.22
N LEU A 203 20.49 -27.07 -26.14
CA LEU A 203 19.72 -28.01 -26.96
C LEU A 203 19.82 -27.65 -28.45
N LEU A 204 19.71 -26.37 -28.78
CA LEU A 204 19.88 -25.90 -30.16
C LEU A 204 21.29 -26.14 -30.68
N ALA A 205 22.32 -25.92 -29.85
CA ALA A 205 23.71 -26.19 -30.23
C ALA A 205 23.93 -27.68 -30.60
N HIS A 206 23.28 -28.61 -29.88
CA HIS A 206 23.33 -30.04 -30.20
C HIS A 206 22.58 -30.40 -31.49
N CYS A 207 21.57 -29.62 -31.90
CA CYS A 207 20.79 -29.91 -33.10
C CYS A 207 21.41 -29.35 -34.39
N ILE A 208 22.35 -28.41 -34.28
CA ILE A 208 22.97 -27.70 -35.43
C ILE A 208 24.32 -28.32 -35.83
N GLN A 209 24.95 -29.09 -34.93
CA GLN A 209 26.15 -29.89 -35.22
C GLN A 209 25.83 -31.11 -36.10
#